data_AF-C6K792-F1
#
_entry.id   AF-C6K792-F1
#
_cell.length_a   1.000
_cell.length_b   1.000
_cell.length_c   1.000
_cell.angle_alpha   90.00
_cell.angle_beta   90.00
_cell.angle_gamma   90.00
#
_symmetry.space_group_name_H-M   'P 1'
#
loop_
_entity.id
_entity.type
_entity.pdbx_description
1 polymer ?
#
loop_
_entity_poly.entity_id
_entity_poly.type
_entity_poly.pdbx_seq_one_letter_code
_entity_poly.pdbx_strand_id
1 'polypeptide(L)'
;MMRWSSLLVLVALASIINCIKAGSPSSALYSSAARASGRTRTIRGFKNVQLSTARGFGKRTYPDSQLQPDLIPADWMAEELSSNPELARFIIRRFIDVDQDGLVSPVELLRNTVCQEPN
;
A
#
# COMPACT_ATOMS: atom_id res chain seq x y z
N MET A 1 40.86 -25.32 -24.11
CA MET A 1 39.44 -25.28 -24.53
C MET A 1 38.58 -25.17 -23.29
N MET A 2 37.96 -24.00 -23.04
CA MET A 2 37.08 -23.82 -21.88
C MET A 2 35.83 -24.68 -22.09
N ARG A 3 35.54 -25.59 -21.15
CA ARG A 3 34.32 -26.40 -21.23
C ARG A 3 33.13 -25.47 -21.10
N TRP A 4 32.09 -25.70 -21.89
CA TRP A 4 30.88 -24.88 -21.94
C TRP A 4 30.22 -24.73 -20.55
N SER A 5 30.39 -25.73 -19.69
CA SER A 5 30.01 -25.67 -18.27
C SER A 5 30.68 -24.53 -17.51
N SER A 6 31.96 -24.24 -17.79
CA SER A 6 32.70 -23.14 -17.17
C SER A 6 32.18 -21.76 -17.61
N LEU A 7 31.70 -21.63 -18.85
CA LEU A 7 31.11 -20.39 -19.34
C LEU A 7 29.74 -20.14 -18.70
N LEU A 8 28.91 -21.18 -18.57
CA LEU A 8 27.61 -21.07 -17.90
C LEU A 8 27.75 -20.66 -16.42
N VAL A 9 28.73 -21.24 -15.71
CA VAL A 9 29.01 -20.89 -14.30
C VAL A 9 29.47 -19.44 -14.18
N LEU A 10 30.33 -18.96 -15.09
CA LEU A 10 30.79 -17.57 -15.07
C LEU A 10 29.67 -16.56 -15.34
N VAL A 11 28.76 -16.86 -16.28
CA VAL A 11 27.60 -15.99 -16.58
C VAL A 11 26.64 -15.92 -15.40
N ALA A 12 26.34 -17.06 -14.76
CA ALA A 12 25.47 -17.10 -13.58
C ALA A 12 26.06 -16.30 -12.41
N LEU A 13 27.36 -16.46 -12.13
CA LEU A 13 28.05 -15.70 -11.09
C LEU A 13 28.05 -14.19 -11.38
N ALA A 14 28.30 -13.78 -12.63
CA ALA A 14 28.27 -12.37 -13.01
C ALA A 14 26.88 -11.74 -12.85
N SER A 15 25.80 -12.48 -13.17
CA SER A 15 24.42 -12.04 -12.96
C SER A 15 24.12 -11.81 -11.49
N ILE A 16 24.50 -12.74 -10.61
CA ILE A 16 24.28 -12.63 -9.16
C ILE A 16 25.03 -11.43 -8.59
N ILE A 17 26.27 -11.20 -9.00
CA ILE A 17 27.07 -10.04 -8.56
C ILE A 17 26.43 -8.72 -9.01
N ASN A 18 25.88 -8.65 -10.23
CA ASN A 18 25.14 -7.48 -10.70
C ASN A 18 23.85 -7.26 -9.90
N CYS A 19 23.12 -8.31 -9.52
CA CYS A 19 21.93 -8.19 -8.66
C CYS A 19 22.28 -7.66 -7.26
N ILE A 20 23.42 -8.05 -6.69
CA ILE A 20 23.87 -7.57 -5.37
C ILE A 20 24.35 -6.11 -5.45
N LYS A 21 25.05 -5.75 -6.53
CA LYS A 21 25.61 -4.40 -6.71
C LYS A 21 24.56 -3.38 -7.17
N ALA A 22 23.57 -3.83 -7.94
CA ALA A 22 22.35 -3.09 -8.22
C ALA A 22 21.36 -3.26 -7.06
N GLY A 23 21.75 -2.84 -5.86
CA GLY A 23 20.79 -2.57 -4.81
C GLY A 23 19.72 -1.62 -5.36
N SER A 24 18.50 -2.14 -5.47
CA SER A 24 17.21 -1.44 -5.64
C SER A 24 17.29 0.02 -6.11
N PRO A 25 16.90 0.38 -7.35
CA PRO A 25 16.60 1.77 -7.69
C PRO A 25 15.24 2.14 -7.06
N SER A 26 15.17 2.26 -5.74
CA SER A 26 13.91 2.51 -5.03
C SER A 26 13.99 3.62 -3.97
N SER A 27 15.04 4.45 -3.96
CA SER A 27 15.21 5.47 -2.91
C SER A 27 15.60 6.86 -3.41
N ALA A 28 15.48 7.15 -4.72
CA ALA A 28 15.95 8.41 -5.31
C ALA A 28 14.86 9.45 -5.63
N LEU A 29 13.67 9.41 -4.99
CA LEU A 29 12.60 10.38 -5.28
C LEU A 29 12.04 11.17 -4.07
N TYR A 30 12.58 11.03 -2.86
CA TYR A 30 12.01 11.72 -1.67
C TYR A 30 12.95 12.67 -0.91
N SER A 31 14.18 12.92 -1.38
CA SER A 31 15.17 13.68 -0.60
C SER A 31 15.40 15.13 -1.04
N SER A 32 14.55 15.72 -1.87
CA SER A 32 14.72 17.09 -2.38
C SER A 32 14.01 18.20 -1.57
N ALA A 33 13.47 17.92 -0.38
CA ALA A 33 12.63 18.89 0.36
C ALA A 33 13.18 19.41 1.71
N ALA A 34 14.46 19.19 2.05
CA ALA A 34 14.99 19.57 3.38
C ALA A 34 15.95 20.78 3.40
N ARG A 35 15.85 21.70 2.44
CA ARG A 35 16.50 23.02 2.50
C ARG A 35 15.49 24.16 2.51
N ALA A 36 14.60 24.19 3.50
CA ALA A 36 13.77 25.35 3.81
C ALA A 36 14.27 26.01 5.10
N SER A 37 15.20 26.94 4.91
CA SER A 37 15.68 27.89 5.90
C SER A 37 14.55 28.80 6.42
N GLY A 38 14.50 28.98 7.74
CA GLY A 38 14.08 30.24 8.38
C GLY A 38 12.60 30.49 8.61
N ARG A 39 12.19 30.45 9.90
CA ARG A 39 11.37 31.46 10.63
C ARG A 39 10.39 30.80 11.63
N THR A 40 10.73 30.86 12.91
CA THR A 40 9.82 30.59 14.03
C THR A 40 8.71 31.65 14.04
N ARG A 41 7.44 31.24 13.87
CA ARG A 41 6.27 32.10 14.06
C ARG A 41 5.97 32.22 15.56
N THR A 42 6.01 33.44 16.10
CA THR A 42 5.53 33.73 17.46
C THR A 42 4.00 33.67 17.47
N ILE A 43 3.43 32.73 18.22
CA ILE A 43 1.99 32.60 18.43
C ILE A 43 1.62 33.54 19.58
N ARG A 44 1.05 34.72 19.26
CA ARG A 44 0.27 35.48 20.26
C ARG A 44 -1.10 34.84 20.36
N GLY A 45 -1.41 34.31 21.54
CA GLY A 45 -2.56 33.46 21.81
C GLY A 45 -3.94 34.11 21.64
N PHE A 46 -4.95 33.25 21.68
CA PHE A 46 -6.37 33.58 21.70
C PHE A 46 -6.69 34.43 22.94
N LYS A 47 -7.15 35.66 22.72
CA LYS A 47 -7.86 36.41 23.75
C LYS A 47 -9.29 35.89 23.74
N ASN A 48 -9.63 35.12 24.77
CA ASN A 48 -10.91 34.45 24.95
C ASN A 48 -12.09 35.44 24.96
N VAL A 49 -13.30 34.88 24.88
CA VAL A 49 -14.52 35.27 25.60
C VAL A 49 -15.70 35.56 24.65
N GLN A 50 -16.71 34.68 24.74
CA GLN A 50 -18.11 34.81 24.28
C GLN A 50 -18.27 34.78 22.74
N LEU A 51 -18.78 33.70 22.13
CA LEU A 51 -20.17 33.29 22.18
C LEU A 51 -20.32 31.77 21.92
N SER A 52 -20.46 30.98 22.98
CA SER A 52 -21.30 29.79 22.91
C SER A 52 -22.74 30.26 22.87
N THR A 53 -23.45 30.02 21.77
CA THR A 53 -24.89 29.65 21.68
C THR A 53 -25.46 30.03 20.31
N ALA A 54 -25.81 29.01 19.50
CA ALA A 54 -27.10 28.93 18.80
C ALA A 54 -27.12 27.73 17.83
N ARG A 55 -27.51 26.57 18.39
CA ARG A 55 -28.51 25.62 17.88
C ARG A 55 -28.66 25.48 16.34
N GLY A 56 -28.49 24.23 15.89
CA GLY A 56 -28.40 23.86 14.48
C GLY A 56 -29.63 24.11 13.59
N PHE A 57 -29.32 24.40 12.34
CA PHE A 57 -30.08 23.95 11.17
C PHE A 57 -29.09 23.81 10.01
N GLY A 58 -28.82 22.57 9.60
CA GLY A 58 -27.84 22.29 8.54
C GLY A 58 -27.10 20.96 8.62
N LYS A 59 -27.66 19.92 9.27
CA LYS A 59 -27.18 18.55 9.07
C LYS A 59 -27.85 17.94 7.84
N ARG A 60 -27.22 18.16 6.69
CA ARG A 60 -27.26 17.25 5.54
C ARG A 60 -25.84 17.08 5.03
N THR A 61 -25.00 16.43 5.84
CA THR A 61 -23.74 15.86 5.36
C THR A 61 -23.93 14.35 5.41
N TYR A 62 -23.84 13.74 4.24
CA TYR A 62 -24.06 12.33 3.98
C TYR A 62 -23.32 11.45 5.00
N PRO A 63 -23.96 10.40 5.53
CA PRO A 63 -23.38 9.53 6.56
C PRO A 63 -22.34 8.54 6.00
N ASP A 64 -21.55 8.89 4.98
CA ASP A 64 -20.56 7.95 4.37
C ASP A 64 -19.20 8.58 4.05
N SER A 65 -18.94 9.82 4.46
CA SER A 65 -17.64 10.49 4.19
C SER A 65 -16.73 10.59 5.41
N GLN A 66 -17.03 9.83 6.47
CA GLN A 66 -16.12 9.60 7.59
C GLN A 66 -15.39 8.26 7.40
N LEU A 67 -15.06 7.91 6.15
CA LEU A 67 -14.09 6.87 5.86
C LEU A 67 -12.77 7.36 6.42
N GLN A 68 -12.20 6.60 7.34
CA GLN A 68 -10.92 6.95 7.91
C GLN A 68 -9.92 7.19 6.78
N PRO A 69 -9.01 8.17 6.91
CA PRO A 69 -8.00 8.45 5.88
C PRO A 69 -7.10 7.24 5.56
N ASP A 70 -7.18 6.19 6.37
CA ASP A 70 -6.43 4.93 6.21
C ASP A 70 -7.23 3.82 5.50
N LEU A 71 -8.51 4.01 5.18
CA LEU A 71 -9.30 3.02 4.45
C LEU A 71 -9.32 3.33 2.96
N ILE A 72 -8.95 2.32 2.18
CA ILE A 72 -9.05 2.34 0.72
C ILE A 72 -10.54 2.37 0.34
N PRO A 73 -11.02 3.38 -0.41
CA PRO A 73 -12.41 3.43 -0.86
C PRO A 73 -12.75 2.24 -1.74
N ALA A 74 -13.91 1.61 -1.51
CA ALA A 74 -14.34 0.44 -2.26
C ALA A 74 -14.51 0.72 -3.75
N ASP A 75 -15.06 1.89 -4.10
CA ASP A 75 -15.29 2.28 -5.49
C ASP A 75 -13.97 2.42 -6.25
N TRP A 76 -12.98 3.10 -5.63
CA TRP A 76 -11.64 3.21 -6.18
C TRP A 76 -10.97 1.85 -6.33
N MET A 77 -11.08 0.98 -5.32
CA MET A 77 -10.51 -0.37 -5.36
C MET A 77 -11.13 -1.19 -6.50
N ALA A 78 -12.44 -1.13 -6.71
CA ALA A 78 -13.12 -1.85 -7.78
C ALA A 78 -12.68 -1.35 -9.16
N GLU A 79 -12.58 -0.03 -9.34
CA GLU A 79 -12.09 0.58 -10.57
C GLU A 79 -10.65 0.18 -10.85
N GLU A 80 -9.76 0.30 -9.86
CA GLU A 80 -8.34 -0.06 -10.00
C GLU A 80 -8.16 -1.56 -10.25
N LEU A 81 -8.95 -2.44 -9.61
CA LEU A 81 -8.91 -3.89 -9.84
C LEU A 81 -9.32 -4.26 -11.26
N SER A 82 -10.26 -3.53 -11.85
CA SER A 82 -10.72 -3.74 -13.22
C SER A 82 -9.74 -3.19 -14.26
N SER A 83 -9.09 -2.07 -13.96
CA SER A 83 -8.12 -1.41 -14.82
C SER A 83 -6.74 -2.08 -14.76
N ASN A 84 -6.35 -2.61 -13.60
CA ASN A 84 -5.03 -3.16 -13.34
C ASN A 84 -5.10 -4.65 -12.95
N PRO A 85 -4.96 -5.58 -13.94
CA PRO A 85 -5.04 -7.01 -13.68
C PRO A 85 -3.87 -7.55 -12.84
N GLU A 86 -2.72 -6.86 -12.82
CA GLU A 86 -1.58 -7.28 -12.01
C GLU A 86 -1.81 -7.02 -10.52
N LEU A 87 -2.47 -5.90 -10.18
CA LEU A 87 -2.93 -5.66 -8.81
C LEU A 87 -3.92 -6.74 -8.37
N ALA A 88 -4.87 -7.10 -9.24
CA ALA A 88 -5.84 -8.15 -8.94
C ALA A 88 -5.16 -9.50 -8.66
N ARG A 89 -4.20 -9.88 -9.50
CA ARG A 89 -3.38 -11.08 -9.29
C ARG A 89 -2.62 -11.05 -7.97
N PHE A 90 -2.04 -9.91 -7.61
CA PHE A 90 -1.33 -9.77 -6.35
C PHE A 90 -2.26 -9.92 -5.15
N ILE A 91 -3.43 -9.29 -5.18
CA ILE A 91 -4.44 -9.41 -4.11
C ILE A 91 -4.90 -10.86 -3.97
N ILE A 92 -5.22 -11.53 -5.08
CA ILE A 92 -5.63 -12.94 -5.08
C ILE A 92 -4.53 -13.82 -4.47
N ARG A 93 -3.29 -13.71 -4.96
CA ARG A 93 -2.14 -14.49 -4.45
C ARG A 93 -1.81 -14.24 -3.00
N ARG A 94 -2.08 -13.03 -2.50
CA ARG A 94 -1.69 -12.65 -1.14
C ARG A 94 -2.77 -12.97 -0.11
N PHE A 95 -4.04 -12.89 -0.49
CA PHE A 95 -5.16 -12.90 0.44
C PHE A 95 -6.17 -14.03 0.21
N ILE A 96 -6.25 -14.59 -1.00
CA ILE A 96 -7.24 -15.61 -1.36
C ILE A 96 -6.58 -16.98 -1.53
N ASP A 97 -5.52 -17.05 -2.34
CA ASP A 97 -4.70 -18.24 -2.57
C ASP A 97 -3.85 -18.49 -1.31
N VAL A 98 -4.36 -19.32 -0.40
CA VAL A 98 -3.76 -19.55 0.93
C VAL A 98 -2.61 -20.54 0.83
N ASP A 99 -2.75 -21.55 -0.02
CA ASP A 99 -1.74 -22.58 -0.21
C ASP A 99 -0.67 -22.22 -1.27
N GLN A 100 -0.86 -21.11 -1.99
CA GLN A 100 0.07 -20.55 -2.98
C GLN A 100 0.33 -21.52 -4.14
N ASP A 101 -0.67 -22.33 -4.49
CA ASP A 101 -0.57 -23.27 -5.60
C ASP A 101 -0.75 -22.57 -6.97
N GLY A 102 -1.14 -21.29 -6.96
CA GLY A 102 -1.32 -20.45 -8.13
C GLY A 102 -2.66 -20.67 -8.84
N LEU A 103 -3.53 -21.48 -8.26
CA LEU A 103 -4.93 -21.64 -8.60
C LEU A 103 -5.79 -21.06 -7.48
N VAL A 104 -7.08 -20.96 -7.73
CA VAL A 104 -8.03 -20.46 -6.73
C VAL A 104 -9.13 -21.50 -6.62
N SER A 105 -9.14 -22.21 -5.50
CA SER A 105 -10.11 -23.26 -5.26
C SER A 105 -11.45 -22.68 -4.74
N PRO A 106 -12.59 -23.36 -4.96
CA PRO A 106 -13.88 -22.92 -4.42
C PRO A 106 -13.90 -22.83 -2.89
N VAL A 107 -13.11 -23.65 -2.20
CA VAL A 107 -13.01 -23.63 -0.74
C VAL A 107 -12.31 -22.37 -0.23
N GLU A 108 -11.33 -21.85 -0.96
CA GLU A 108 -10.65 -20.59 -0.63
C GLU A 108 -11.52 -19.37 -0.92
N LEU A 109 -12.24 -19.38 -2.06
CA LEU A 109 -13.16 -18.30 -2.44
C LEU A 109 -14.34 -18.17 -1.49
N LEU A 110 -14.89 -19.31 -1.07
CA LEU A 110 -16.09 -19.36 -0.22
C LEU A 110 -15.74 -19.43 1.26
N ARG A 111 -14.46 -19.25 1.62
CA ARG A 111 -14.04 -19.28 3.01
C ARG A 111 -14.71 -18.14 3.76
N ASN A 112 -15.71 -18.48 4.56
CA ASN A 112 -16.24 -17.55 5.54
C ASN A 112 -15.15 -17.34 6.59
N THR A 113 -14.51 -16.17 6.60
CA THR A 113 -13.43 -15.82 7.54
C THR A 113 -13.90 -15.69 8.99
N VAL A 114 -15.16 -16.04 9.28
CA VAL A 114 -15.76 -16.12 10.61
C VAL A 114 -16.06 -17.59 10.91
N CYS A 115 -15.46 -18.08 12.01
CA CYS A 115 -15.59 -19.42 12.60
C CYS A 115 -14.70 -20.52 12.02
N GLN A 116 -13.42 -20.53 12.43
CA GLN A 116 -12.70 -21.80 12.58
C GLN A 116 -12.22 -21.87 14.03
N GLU A 117 -13.00 -22.58 14.84
CA GLU A 117 -12.68 -22.91 16.23
C GLU A 117 -11.42 -23.80 16.24
N PRO A 118 -10.45 -23.55 17.13
CA PRO A 118 -9.27 -24.40 17.23
C PRO A 118 -9.66 -25.74 17.83
N ASN A 119 -9.42 -26.84 17.10
CA ASN A 119 -9.21 -28.16 17.68
C ASN A 119 -7.72 -28.50 17.58
#